data_AF-A0A497L8X8-F1
#
_entry.id   AF-A0A497L8X8-F1
#
_cell.length_a   1.000
_cell.length_b   1.000
_cell.length_c   1.000
_cell.angle_alpha   90.00
_cell.angle_beta   90.00
_cell.angle_gamma   90.00
#
_symmetry.space_group_name_H-M   'P 1'
#
loop_
_entity.id
_entity.type
_entity.pdbx_description
1 polymer ?
#
loop_
_entity_poly.entity_id
_entity_poly.type
_entity_poly.pdbx_seq_one_letter_code
_entity_poly.pdbx_strand_id
1 'polypeptide(L)'
;EKKRPVPFTRFKKKAAHRHGLQKGFAGRYPVKAAKQVLKVLEEAEANAENKGLDIDRMRIIHAAAYPGMKIKSYMPRAMGRSSPNFETLCHIEMVLEEQPETEEKI
;
A
#
# COMPACT_ATOMS: atom_id res chain seq x y z
N GLU A 1 -9.39 -6.26 -11.02
CA GLU A 1 -10.86 -6.07 -11.03
C GLU A 1 -11.35 -5.41 -9.74
N LYS A 2 -12.53 -4.77 -9.71
CA LYS A 2 -13.04 -4.02 -8.53
C LYS A 2 -13.98 -4.86 -7.65
N LYS A 3 -13.55 -6.07 -7.29
CA LYS A 3 -14.37 -7.03 -6.52
C LYS A 3 -14.45 -6.66 -5.02
N ARG A 4 -13.30 -6.44 -4.37
CA ARG A 4 -13.22 -6.12 -2.93
C ARG A 4 -12.70 -4.69 -2.69
N PRO A 5 -13.41 -3.84 -1.93
CA PRO A 5 -12.94 -2.50 -1.60
C PRO A 5 -11.86 -2.54 -0.49
N VAL A 6 -10.92 -1.59 -0.54
CA VAL A 6 -9.93 -1.38 0.51
C VAL A 6 -10.49 -0.40 1.54
N PRO A 7 -10.57 -0.76 2.85
CA PRO A 7 -11.04 0.14 3.90
C PRO A 7 -10.08 1.31 4.11
N PHE A 8 -10.61 2.54 4.18
CA PHE A 8 -9.83 3.73 4.53
C PHE A 8 -10.06 4.06 6.00
N THR A 9 -9.03 3.90 6.84
CA THR A 9 -9.13 4.09 8.30
C THR A 9 -8.74 5.50 8.75
N ARG A 10 -7.60 6.01 8.26
CA ARG A 10 -7.03 7.32 8.62
C ARG A 10 -7.52 8.45 7.71
N PHE A 11 -7.20 8.38 6.41
CA PHE A 11 -7.51 9.43 5.42
C PHE A 11 -8.87 9.19 4.73
N LYS A 12 -9.96 9.27 5.49
CA LYS A 12 -11.32 8.89 5.03
C LYS A 12 -12.30 10.05 4.83
N LYS A 13 -11.86 11.30 4.99
CA LYS A 13 -12.73 12.48 4.79
C LYS A 13 -13.24 12.50 3.34
N LYS A 14 -14.55 12.77 3.15
CA LYS A 14 -15.21 12.81 1.84
C LYS A 14 -15.06 11.51 1.02
N ALA A 15 -14.86 10.38 1.69
CA ALA A 15 -14.89 9.06 1.05
C ALA A 15 -16.30 8.47 1.15
N ALA A 16 -16.80 7.92 0.04
CA ALA A 16 -18.11 7.29 0.00
C ALA A 16 -18.13 5.98 0.80
N HIS A 17 -19.32 5.66 1.32
CA HIS A 17 -19.55 4.41 2.04
C HIS A 17 -19.53 3.23 1.07
N ARG A 18 -19.09 2.06 1.52
CA ARG A 18 -19.07 0.83 0.71
C ARG A 18 -19.50 -0.38 1.55
N HIS A 19 -20.22 -1.29 0.92
CA HIS A 19 -20.62 -2.56 1.51
C HIS A 19 -19.43 -3.55 1.59
N GLY A 20 -19.45 -4.46 2.56
CA GLY A 20 -18.47 -5.54 2.71
C GLY A 20 -17.14 -5.14 3.36
N LEU A 21 -17.08 -4.00 4.05
CA LEU A 21 -15.90 -3.56 4.78
C LEU A 21 -16.01 -3.95 6.27
N GLN A 22 -15.05 -4.71 6.77
CA GLN A 22 -15.03 -5.15 8.18
C GLN A 22 -14.47 -4.08 9.15
N LYS A 23 -13.54 -3.24 8.69
CA LYS A 23 -12.76 -2.31 9.55
C LYS A 23 -13.15 -0.83 9.38
N GLY A 24 -14.31 -0.56 8.79
CA GLY A 24 -14.81 0.81 8.60
C GLY A 24 -15.92 0.90 7.56
N PHE A 25 -16.56 2.06 7.48
CA PHE A 25 -17.68 2.30 6.56
C PHE A 25 -17.23 2.82 5.18
N ALA A 26 -16.06 3.47 5.11
CA ALA A 26 -15.55 4.11 3.90
C ALA A 26 -14.44 3.28 3.25
N GLY A 27 -14.50 3.14 1.92
CA GLY A 27 -13.47 2.44 1.16
C GLY A 27 -13.45 2.80 -0.32
N ARG A 28 -12.34 2.48 -0.98
CA ARG A 28 -12.09 2.75 -2.40
C ARG A 28 -11.38 1.58 -3.08
N TYR A 29 -11.16 1.71 -4.38
CA TYR A 29 -10.39 0.77 -5.20
C TYR A 29 -9.13 1.47 -5.73
N PRO A 30 -8.04 1.59 -4.95
CA PRO A 30 -6.84 2.32 -5.34
C PRO A 30 -6.00 1.51 -6.34
N VAL A 31 -6.44 1.47 -7.61
CA VAL A 31 -5.87 0.59 -8.65
C VAL A 31 -4.36 0.79 -8.84
N LYS A 32 -3.89 2.05 -8.94
CA LYS A 32 -2.46 2.34 -9.13
C LYS A 32 -1.62 1.87 -7.95
N ALA A 33 -2.06 2.14 -6.73
CA ALA A 33 -1.33 1.74 -5.52
C ALA A 33 -1.31 0.21 -5.36
N ALA A 34 -2.45 -0.45 -5.58
CA ALA A 34 -2.55 -1.91 -5.50
C ALA A 34 -1.59 -2.60 -6.49
N LYS A 35 -1.44 -2.07 -7.71
CA LYS A 35 -0.49 -2.59 -8.69
C LYS A 35 0.96 -2.48 -8.21
N GLN A 36 1.34 -1.35 -7.60
CA GLN A 36 2.70 -1.16 -7.11
C GLN A 36 2.99 -2.03 -5.87
N VAL A 37 2.03 -2.18 -4.95
CA VAL A 37 2.17 -3.07 -3.79
C VAL A 37 2.30 -4.54 -4.23
N LEU A 38 1.53 -4.96 -5.24
CA LEU A 38 1.65 -6.30 -5.80
C LEU A 38 3.05 -6.56 -6.38
N LYS A 39 3.60 -5.60 -7.13
CA LYS A 39 4.96 -5.69 -7.67
C LYS A 39 6.01 -5.88 -6.57
N VAL A 40 5.89 -5.13 -5.47
CA VAL A 40 6.82 -5.26 -4.33
C VAL A 40 6.68 -6.63 -3.64
N LEU A 41 5.47 -7.17 -3.56
CA LEU A 41 5.25 -8.52 -3.00
C LEU A 41 5.85 -9.61 -3.90
N GLU A 42 5.64 -9.56 -5.21
CA GLU A 42 6.23 -10.49 -6.18
C GLU A 42 7.77 -10.44 -6.13
N GLU A 43 8.36 -9.25 -6.01
CA GLU A 43 9.81 -9.09 -5.84
C GLU A 43 10.29 -9.64 -4.49
N ALA A 44 9.52 -9.47 -3.41
CA ALA A 44 9.86 -10.00 -2.10
C ALA A 44 9.79 -11.53 -2.05
N GLU A 45 8.83 -12.14 -2.75
CA GLU A 45 8.71 -13.59 -2.95
C GLU A 45 9.91 -14.14 -3.73
N ALA A 46 10.26 -13.54 -4.87
CA ALA A 46 11.44 -13.94 -5.64
C ALA A 46 12.75 -13.83 -4.83
N ASN A 47 12.87 -12.81 -3.97
CA ASN A 47 14.00 -12.67 -3.07
C ASN A 47 14.02 -13.72 -1.96
N ALA A 48 12.86 -14.19 -1.50
CA ALA A 48 12.74 -15.25 -0.51
C ALA A 48 13.12 -16.61 -1.10
N GLU A 49 12.65 -16.90 -2.31
CA GLU A 49 13.01 -18.11 -3.07
C GLU A 49 14.53 -18.19 -3.29
N ASN A 50 15.15 -17.08 -3.71
CA ASN A 50 16.60 -17.00 -3.89
C ASN A 50 17.39 -17.19 -2.57
N LYS A 51 16.77 -16.89 -1.42
CA LYS A 51 17.34 -17.15 -0.10
C LYS A 51 17.08 -18.56 0.42
N GLY A 52 16.30 -19.38 -0.30
CA GLY A 52 15.91 -20.72 0.12
C GLY A 52 14.93 -20.76 1.29
N LEU A 53 14.14 -19.69 1.48
CA LEU A 53 13.09 -19.64 2.50
C LEU A 53 11.80 -20.30 1.97
N ASP A 54 10.99 -20.85 2.87
CA ASP A 54 9.70 -21.44 2.51
C ASP A 54 8.63 -20.34 2.30
N ILE A 55 8.20 -20.17 1.04
CA ILE A 55 7.24 -19.16 0.59
C ILE A 55 5.85 -19.42 1.22
N ASP A 56 5.44 -20.67 1.37
CA ASP A 56 4.11 -21.03 1.87
C ASP A 56 3.94 -20.65 3.35
N ARG A 57 5.06 -20.54 4.07
CA ARG A 57 5.12 -20.19 5.50
C ARG A 57 5.48 -18.73 5.74
N MET A 58 5.67 -17.93 4.70
CA MET A 58 5.97 -16.52 4.84
C MET A 58 4.77 -15.70 5.29
N ARG A 59 5.03 -14.76 6.20
CA ARG A 59 4.05 -13.78 6.64
C ARG A 59 4.63 -12.37 6.61
N ILE A 60 3.80 -11.41 6.21
CA ILE A 60 4.13 -9.98 6.32
C ILE A 60 4.11 -9.59 7.80
N ILE A 61 5.28 -9.30 8.36
CA ILE A 61 5.42 -8.82 9.74
C ILE A 61 5.43 -7.30 9.83
N HIS A 62 5.92 -6.64 8.78
CA HIS A 62 6.01 -5.19 8.71
C HIS A 62 5.63 -4.71 7.32
N ALA A 63 4.81 -3.66 7.29
CA ALA A 63 4.49 -2.93 6.08
C ALA A 63 4.37 -1.44 6.41
N ALA A 64 5.19 -0.62 5.76
CA ALA A 64 5.20 0.81 5.95
C ALA A 64 5.21 1.55 4.61
N ALA A 65 4.67 2.76 4.63
CA ALA A 65 4.71 3.68 3.51
C ALA A 65 5.02 5.09 4.05
N TYR A 66 6.05 5.73 3.49
CA TYR A 66 6.48 7.06 3.90
C TYR A 66 6.66 7.99 2.69
N PRO A 67 6.43 9.30 2.86
CA PRO A 67 6.56 10.26 1.77
C PRO A 67 8.00 10.32 1.26
N GLY A 68 8.16 10.26 -0.06
CA GLY A 68 9.42 10.41 -0.74
C GLY A 68 9.64 11.83 -1.25
N MET A 69 10.47 11.94 -2.29
CA MET A 69 10.79 13.21 -2.94
C MET A 69 9.54 13.89 -3.51
N LYS A 70 9.55 15.23 -3.52
CA LYS A 70 8.49 16.05 -4.15
C LYS A 70 8.96 16.56 -5.50
N ILE A 71 8.25 16.20 -6.55
CA ILE A 71 8.42 16.76 -7.88
C ILE A 71 7.71 18.11 -7.91
N LYS A 72 8.47 19.20 -8.00
CA LYS A 72 7.94 20.56 -7.94
C LYS A 72 7.46 20.99 -9.32
N SER A 73 6.18 21.33 -9.42
CA SER A 73 5.61 22.04 -10.56
C SER A 73 4.74 23.21 -10.08
N TYR A 74 4.52 24.20 -10.93
CA TYR A 74 3.70 25.36 -10.64
C TYR A 74 2.64 25.53 -11.72
N MET A 75 1.39 25.75 -11.29
CA MET A 75 0.27 25.96 -12.20
C MET A 75 -0.10 27.45 -12.25
N PRO A 76 -0.15 28.08 -13.42
CA PRO A 76 -0.62 29.45 -13.55
C PRO A 76 -2.10 29.56 -13.12
N ARG A 77 -2.44 30.71 -12.53
CA ARG A 77 -3.76 31.06 -12.02
C ARG A 77 -4.17 32.44 -12.54
N ALA A 78 -5.44 32.80 -12.34
CA ALA A 78 -5.96 34.10 -12.71
C ALA A 78 -5.16 35.26 -12.08
N MET A 79 -5.20 36.42 -12.73
CA MET A 79 -4.51 37.65 -12.29
C MET A 79 -2.99 37.48 -12.14
N GLY A 80 -2.35 36.73 -13.05
CA GLY A 80 -0.89 36.53 -13.07
C GLY A 80 -0.32 35.75 -11.88
N ARG A 81 -1.18 35.11 -11.06
CA ARG A 81 -0.74 34.34 -9.89
C ARG A 81 -0.24 32.97 -10.33
N SER A 82 0.59 32.34 -9.49
CA SER A 82 1.02 30.95 -9.67
C SER A 82 0.93 30.21 -8.34
N SER A 83 0.47 28.96 -8.38
CA SER A 83 0.33 28.12 -7.18
C SER A 83 1.11 26.81 -7.34
N PRO A 84 1.73 26.29 -6.27
CA PRO A 84 2.37 24.97 -6.27
C PRO A 84 1.41 23.84 -6.69
N ASN A 85 1.91 22.93 -7.51
CA ASN A 85 1.28 21.65 -7.83
C ASN A 85 2.33 20.53 -7.66
N PHE A 86 2.68 20.23 -6.41
CA PHE A 86 3.77 19.31 -6.11
C PHE A 86 3.25 17.88 -6.06
N GLU A 87 3.84 17.01 -6.87
CA GLU A 87 3.60 15.57 -6.80
C GLU A 87 4.54 14.98 -5.74
N THR A 88 3.97 14.32 -4.74
CA THR A 88 4.75 13.68 -3.67
C THR A 88 4.85 12.19 -3.96
N LEU A 89 6.09 11.70 -4.15
CA LEU A 89 6.36 10.28 -4.32
C LEU A 89 6.21 9.54 -2.98
N CYS A 90 6.25 8.20 -3.02
CA CYS A 90 6.12 7.35 -1.85
C CYS A 90 7.16 6.24 -1.90
N HIS A 91 7.76 5.94 -0.75
CA HIS A 91 8.52 4.72 -0.54
C HIS A 91 7.62 3.68 0.13
N ILE A 92 7.77 2.42 -0.26
CA ILE A 92 7.04 1.28 0.30
C ILE A 92 8.09 0.32 0.85
N GLU A 93 7.90 -0.08 2.10
CA GLU A 93 8.74 -1.04 2.80
C GLU A 93 7.87 -2.21 3.23
N MET A 94 8.34 -3.44 2.96
CA MET A 94 7.69 -4.68 3.37
C MET A 94 8.75 -5.64 3.89
N VAL A 95 8.49 -6.25 5.04
CA VAL A 95 9.33 -7.27 5.64
C VAL A 95 8.51 -8.55 5.79
N LEU A 96 9.06 -9.63 5.25
CA LEU A 96 8.50 -10.98 5.32
C LEU A 96 9.35 -11.80 6.29
N GLU A 97 8.68 -12.62 7.09
CA GLU A 97 9.32 -13.57 8.01
C GLU A 97 8.70 -14.95 7.80
N GLU A 98 9.54 -15.97 7.75
CA GLU A 98 9.12 -17.37 7.75
C GLU A 98 8.64 -17.75 9.14
N GLN A 99 7.40 -18.22 9.25
CA GLN A 99 6.85 -18.65 10.54
C GLN A 99 7.37 -20.04 10.90
N PRO A 100 7.76 -20.30 12.16
CA PRO A 100 8.11 -21.64 12.62
C PRO A 100 6.89 -22.57 12.53
N GLU A 101 7.13 -23.89 12.37
CA GLU A 101 6.04 -24.86 12.45
C GLU A 101 5.45 -24.74 13.85
N THR A 102 4.15 -24.47 13.91
CA THR A 102 3.47 -24.40 15.19
C THR A 102 3.32 -25.85 15.65
N GLU A 103 4.23 -26.32 16.49
CA GLU A 103 3.94 -27.47 17.35
C GLU A 103 2.71 -27.09 18.19
N GLU A 104 1.60 -27.78 17.94
CA GLU A 104 0.38 -27.65 18.74
C GLU A 104 0.74 -27.90 20.20
N LYS A 105 0.72 -26.83 21.02
CA LYS A 105 0.85 -26.97 22.46
C LYS A 105 -0.38 -27.71 22.97
N ILE A 106 -0.15 -28.96 23.38
CA ILE A 106 -1.07 -29.83 24.13
C ILE A 106 -1.55 -29.11 25.39
#